data_AF-A0A8T3B2X4-F1
#
_entry.id   AF-A0A8T3B2X4-F1
#
_cell.length_a   1.000
_cell.length_b   1.000
_cell.length_c   1.000
_cell.angle_alpha   90.00
_cell.angle_beta   90.00
_cell.angle_gamma   90.00
#
_symmetry.space_group_name_H-M   'P 1'
#
loop_
_entity.id
_entity.type
_entity.pdbx_description
1 polymer ?
#
loop_
_entity_poly.entity_id
_entity_poly.type
_entity_poly.pdbx_seq_one_letter_code
_entity_poly.pdbx_strand_id
1 'polypeptide(L)'
;MAANASIALITLLALATAAAAAAAAAAPRLSCSDAVSALIPCGSFLIGSAGNFPTKECCQSAQELNKAAARKADRQTLCKCLEQLGPSFGVKPAFARLLPVYCKLQLTIPISTNANCSQV
;
A
#
# COMPACT_ATOMS: atom_id res chain seq x y z
N MET A 1 -33.94 -18.27 -48.90
CA MET A 1 -33.87 -17.63 -47.56
C MET A 1 -33.04 -18.53 -46.65
N ALA A 2 -31.71 -18.51 -46.79
CA ALA A 2 -30.82 -19.43 -46.06
C ALA A 2 -29.53 -18.72 -45.62
N ALA A 3 -29.62 -17.44 -45.25
CA ALA A 3 -28.48 -16.62 -44.84
C ALA A 3 -28.51 -16.27 -43.33
N ASN A 4 -29.54 -16.71 -42.59
CA ASN A 4 -29.83 -16.15 -41.27
C ASN A 4 -29.47 -17.10 -40.11
N ALA A 5 -29.27 -18.39 -40.36
CA ALA A 5 -28.92 -19.37 -39.32
C ALA A 5 -27.43 -19.27 -38.91
N SER A 6 -26.55 -18.99 -39.88
CA SER A 6 -25.09 -18.91 -39.65
C SER A 6 -24.68 -17.67 -38.86
N ILE A 7 -25.40 -16.55 -39.00
CA ILE A 7 -25.11 -15.28 -38.31
C ILE A 7 -25.53 -15.37 -36.83
N ALA A 8 -26.64 -16.05 -36.54
CA ALA A 8 -27.12 -16.25 -35.18
C ALA A 8 -26.15 -17.10 -34.32
N LEU A 9 -25.44 -18.05 -34.94
CA LEU A 9 -24.47 -18.89 -34.25
C LEU A 9 -23.20 -18.11 -33.85
N ILE A 10 -22.76 -17.18 -34.69
CA ILE A 10 -21.54 -16.38 -34.47
C ILE A 10 -21.77 -15.32 -33.38
N THR A 11 -22.97 -14.75 -33.29
CA THR A 11 -23.32 -13.78 -32.24
C THR A 11 -23.47 -14.45 -30.87
N LEU A 12 -23.95 -15.70 -30.81
CA LEU A 12 -24.05 -16.49 -29.56
C LEU A 12 -22.68 -16.84 -28.96
N LEU A 13 -21.65 -17.09 -29.77
CA LEU A 13 -20.28 -17.34 -29.28
C LEU A 13 -19.55 -16.08 -28.81
N ALA A 14 -19.91 -14.89 -29.30
CA ALA A 14 -19.26 -13.64 -28.92
C ALA A 14 -19.69 -13.11 -27.54
N LEU A 15 -20.83 -13.56 -27.00
CA LEU A 15 -21.31 -13.15 -25.68
C LEU A 15 -20.76 -13.99 -24.50
N ALA A 16 -20.01 -15.08 -24.78
CA ALA A 16 -19.56 -16.01 -23.75
C ALA A 16 -18.15 -15.71 -23.17
N THR A 17 -17.45 -14.69 -23.66
CA THR A 17 -16.06 -14.38 -23.25
C THR A 17 -15.92 -13.10 -22.43
N ALA A 18 -16.99 -12.63 -21.79
CA ALA A 18 -16.88 -11.77 -20.62
C ALA A 18 -16.38 -12.61 -19.42
N ALA A 19 -15.15 -13.12 -19.54
CA ALA A 19 -14.41 -13.68 -18.44
C ALA A 19 -14.26 -12.55 -17.42
N ALA A 20 -15.11 -12.58 -16.40
CA ALA A 20 -14.97 -11.78 -15.21
C ALA A 20 -13.55 -12.01 -14.69
N ALA A 21 -12.67 -11.05 -14.95
CA ALA A 21 -11.41 -10.92 -14.24
C ALA A 21 -11.77 -10.48 -12.81
N ALA A 22 -12.35 -11.39 -12.03
CA ALA A 22 -12.29 -11.32 -10.60
C ALA A 22 -10.80 -11.35 -10.28
N ALA A 23 -10.21 -10.16 -10.09
CA ALA A 23 -8.89 -10.03 -9.54
C ALA A 23 -8.95 -10.70 -8.16
N ALA A 24 -8.60 -11.99 -8.11
CA ALA A 24 -8.41 -12.70 -6.86
C ALA A 24 -7.49 -11.80 -6.03
N ALA A 25 -7.96 -11.39 -4.85
CA ALA A 25 -7.18 -10.54 -3.97
C ALA A 25 -5.89 -11.30 -3.65
N ALA A 26 -4.81 -11.00 -4.38
CA ALA A 26 -3.55 -11.68 -4.23
C ALA A 26 -3.07 -11.45 -2.80
N ALA A 27 -2.60 -12.52 -2.13
CA ALA A 27 -2.07 -12.40 -0.79
C ALA A 27 -0.98 -11.30 -0.73
N PRO A 28 -0.91 -10.56 0.39
CA PRO A 28 0.16 -9.60 0.60
C PRO A 28 1.50 -10.34 0.63
N ARG A 29 2.51 -9.73 0.01
CA ARG A 29 3.92 -10.16 0.05
C ARG A 29 4.63 -9.45 1.20
N LEU A 30 4.19 -8.24 1.55
CA LEU A 30 4.67 -7.52 2.72
C LEU A 30 3.97 -7.99 4.00
N SER A 31 4.75 -8.20 5.06
CA SER A 31 4.27 -8.44 6.42
C SER A 31 4.49 -7.22 7.33
N CYS A 32 3.88 -7.24 8.52
CA CYS A 32 4.16 -6.20 9.53
C CYS A 32 5.61 -6.24 10.03
N SER A 33 6.21 -7.43 10.09
CA SER A 33 7.63 -7.56 10.48
C SER A 33 8.55 -6.88 9.47
N ASP A 34 8.27 -7.01 8.17
CA ASP A 34 9.03 -6.34 7.11
C ASP A 34 8.87 -4.83 7.21
N ALA A 35 7.64 -4.35 7.45
CA ALA A 35 7.34 -2.93 7.60
C ALA A 35 8.07 -2.31 8.81
N VAL A 36 8.03 -2.99 9.97
CA VAL A 36 8.73 -2.53 11.18
C VAL A 36 10.24 -2.52 10.93
N SER A 37 10.78 -3.60 10.36
CA SER A 37 12.22 -3.71 10.08
C SER A 37 12.70 -2.60 9.15
N ALA A 38 11.94 -2.29 8.11
CA ALA A 38 12.24 -1.19 7.21
C ALA A 38 12.18 0.20 7.88
N LEU A 39 11.40 0.38 8.94
CA LEU A 39 11.27 1.67 9.64
C LEU A 39 12.19 1.83 10.86
N ILE A 40 12.96 0.81 11.24
CA ILE A 40 14.00 0.90 12.29
C ILE A 40 14.90 2.15 12.13
N PRO A 41 15.50 2.45 10.95
CA PRO A 41 16.35 3.64 10.79
C PRO A 41 15.60 4.96 11.00
N CYS A 42 14.27 4.96 10.94
CA CYS A 42 13.43 6.13 11.18
C CYS A 42 13.00 6.31 12.63
N GLY A 43 13.27 5.33 13.50
CA GLY A 43 12.71 5.26 14.84
C GLY A 43 12.90 6.53 15.67
N SER A 44 14.12 7.07 15.73
CA SER A 44 14.45 8.27 16.51
C SER A 44 13.72 9.53 16.02
N PHE A 45 13.51 9.65 14.71
CA PHE A 45 12.69 10.72 14.12
C PHE A 45 11.20 10.51 14.43
N LEU A 46 10.69 9.29 14.24
CA LEU A 46 9.28 8.95 14.42
C LEU A 46 8.80 9.12 15.87
N ILE A 47 9.68 8.93 16.86
CA ILE A 47 9.38 9.17 18.29
C ILE A 47 9.74 10.60 18.74
N GLY A 48 10.29 11.42 17.85
CA GLY A 48 10.70 12.80 18.13
C GLY A 48 11.80 12.92 19.18
N SER A 49 12.76 11.97 19.20
CA SER A 49 13.97 12.03 20.03
C SER A 49 15.21 12.50 19.27
N ALA A 50 15.18 12.46 17.94
CA ALA A 50 16.18 13.08 17.08
C ALA A 50 15.83 14.55 16.76
N GLY A 51 16.72 15.22 16.02
CA GLY A 51 16.44 16.54 15.45
C GLY A 51 15.22 16.53 14.50
N ASN A 52 14.86 17.71 14.00
CA ASN A 52 13.63 17.92 13.23
C ASN A 52 13.61 17.26 11.84
N PHE A 53 14.64 16.49 11.45
CA PHE A 53 14.80 15.90 10.13
C PHE A 53 15.15 14.41 10.20
N PRO A 54 14.56 13.57 9.33
CA PRO A 54 14.95 12.16 9.20
C PRO A 54 16.36 12.01 8.61
N THR A 55 17.04 10.93 8.96
CA THR A 55 18.34 10.60 8.36
C THR A 55 18.19 10.20 6.90
N LYS A 56 19.30 10.21 6.15
CA LYS A 56 19.32 9.75 4.76
C LYS A 56 18.92 8.28 4.67
N GLU A 57 19.41 7.46 5.59
CA GLU A 57 19.12 6.03 5.71
C GLU A 57 17.64 5.78 5.98
N CYS A 58 17.03 6.59 6.85
CA CYS A 58 15.59 6.55 7.09
C CYS A 58 14.81 6.83 5.81
N CYS A 59 15.12 7.92 5.10
CA CYS A 59 14.42 8.27 3.87
C CYS A 59 14.57 7.20 2.78
N GLN A 60 15.77 6.64 2.61
CA GLN A 60 16.01 5.57 1.65
C GLN A 60 15.18 4.33 1.99
N SER A 61 15.19 3.91 3.26
CA SER A 61 14.43 2.74 3.70
C SER A 61 12.91 2.95 3.57
N ALA A 62 12.40 4.13 3.94
CA ALA A 62 10.99 4.48 3.78
C ALA A 62 10.58 4.52 2.29
N GLN A 63 11.47 4.93 1.39
CA GLN A 63 11.23 4.91 -0.05
C GLN A 63 11.14 3.49 -0.60
N GLU A 64 12.04 2.59 -0.17
CA GLU A 64 11.98 1.18 -0.57
C GLU A 64 10.74 0.48 -0.02
N LEU A 65 10.33 0.79 1.22
CA LEU A 65 9.08 0.29 1.78
C LEU A 65 7.86 0.76 0.96
N ASN A 66 7.83 2.04 0.56
CA ASN A 66 6.77 2.58 -0.28
C ASN A 66 6.72 1.91 -1.67
N LYS A 67 7.89 1.62 -2.28
CA LYS A 67 7.97 0.86 -3.54
C LYS A 67 7.50 -0.58 -3.38
N ALA A 68 7.84 -1.23 -2.28
CA ALA A 68 7.42 -2.60 -1.99
C ALA A 68 5.90 -2.70 -1.77
N ALA A 69 5.27 -1.62 -1.29
CA ALA A 69 3.81 -1.49 -1.16
C ALA A 69 3.11 -1.11 -2.49
N ALA A 70 3.58 -1.63 -3.63
CA ALA A 70 3.00 -1.32 -4.95
C ALA A 70 1.59 -1.91 -5.15
N ARG A 71 1.31 -3.08 -4.57
CA ARG A 71 0.01 -3.76 -4.74
C ARG A 71 -0.97 -3.36 -3.66
N LYS A 72 -2.26 -3.36 -4.00
CA LYS A 72 -3.35 -3.03 -3.07
C LYS A 72 -3.27 -3.82 -1.77
N ALA A 73 -3.10 -5.14 -1.85
CA ALA A 73 -2.98 -6.00 -0.67
C ALA A 73 -1.79 -5.60 0.24
N ASP A 74 -0.64 -5.25 -0.35
CA ASP A 74 0.54 -4.81 0.40
C ASP A 74 0.30 -3.47 1.10
N ARG A 75 -0.38 -2.53 0.43
CA ARG A 75 -0.75 -1.24 1.01
C ARG A 75 -1.72 -1.37 2.17
N GLN A 76 -2.73 -2.22 2.02
CA GLN A 76 -3.71 -2.49 3.08
C GLN A 76 -3.03 -3.13 4.29
N THR A 77 -2.13 -4.10 4.06
CA THR A 77 -1.34 -4.70 5.14
C THR A 77 -0.47 -3.65 5.82
N LEU A 78 0.33 -2.89 5.06
CA LEU A 78 1.21 -1.86 5.61
C LEU A 78 0.41 -0.83 6.43
N CYS A 79 -0.71 -0.33 5.91
CA CYS A 79 -1.57 0.62 6.63
C CYS A 79 -2.02 0.07 7.99
N LYS A 80 -2.55 -1.16 8.01
CA LYS A 80 -3.00 -1.83 9.25
C LYS A 80 -1.84 -2.05 10.22
N CYS A 81 -0.67 -2.46 9.74
CA CYS A 81 0.50 -2.65 10.57
C CYS A 81 0.94 -1.35 11.26
N LEU A 82 0.97 -0.24 10.52
CA LEU A 82 1.37 1.06 11.07
C LEU A 82 0.36 1.58 12.09
N GLU A 83 -0.94 1.40 11.82
CA GLU A 83 -2.02 1.74 12.74
C GLU A 83 -1.94 0.96 14.05
N GLN A 84 -1.73 -0.36 13.98
CA GLN A 84 -1.70 -1.24 15.14
C GLN A 84 -0.41 -1.12 15.96
N LEU A 85 0.74 -1.08 15.30
CA LEU A 85 2.04 -1.20 15.96
C LEU A 85 2.68 0.16 16.27
N GLY A 86 2.39 1.20 15.48
CA GLY A 86 2.96 2.53 15.67
C GLY A 86 2.86 3.04 17.12
N PRO A 87 1.68 3.00 17.76
CA PRO A 87 1.52 3.42 19.15
C PRO A 87 2.39 2.62 20.14
N SER A 88 2.52 1.30 19.93
CA SER A 88 3.33 0.41 20.77
C SER A 88 4.83 0.74 20.69
N PHE A 89 5.29 1.29 19.57
CA PHE A 89 6.66 1.76 19.38
C PHE A 89 6.84 3.24 19.77
N GLY A 90 5.82 3.90 20.32
CA GLY A 90 5.89 5.32 20.71
C GLY A 90 5.93 6.29 19.53
N VAL A 91 5.52 5.84 18.32
CA VAL A 91 5.48 6.68 17.13
C VAL A 91 4.54 7.86 17.37
N LYS A 92 5.05 9.08 17.18
CA LYS A 92 4.28 10.31 17.30
C LYS A 92 3.61 10.62 15.95
N PRO A 93 2.27 10.72 15.87
CA PRO A 93 1.56 11.00 14.62
C PRO A 93 2.04 12.27 13.89
N ALA A 94 2.43 13.30 14.65
CA ALA A 94 2.97 14.54 14.09
C ALA A 94 4.25 14.31 13.28
N PHE A 95 5.18 13.48 13.78
CA PHE A 95 6.42 13.16 13.09
C PHE A 95 6.18 12.17 11.93
N ALA A 96 5.31 11.18 12.12
CA ALA A 96 4.92 10.25 11.05
C ALA A 96 4.37 10.99 9.82
N ARG A 97 3.57 12.06 10.02
CA ARG A 97 3.05 12.91 8.93
C ARG A 97 4.11 13.76 8.24
N LEU A 98 5.22 14.05 8.91
CA LEU A 98 6.32 14.85 8.35
C LEU A 98 7.30 14.00 7.53
N LEU A 99 7.39 12.70 7.81
CA LEU A 99 8.30 11.79 7.10
C LEU A 99 8.16 11.86 5.57
N PRO A 100 6.95 11.81 4.97
CA PRO A 100 6.79 11.85 3.52
C PRO A 100 7.19 13.19 2.92
N VAL A 101 6.98 14.28 3.66
CA VAL A 101 7.34 15.64 3.24
C VAL A 101 8.86 15.79 3.19
N TYR A 102 9.55 15.44 4.28
CA TYR A 102 11.01 15.56 4.36
C TYR A 102 11.74 14.60 3.41
N CYS A 103 11.23 13.38 3.27
CA CYS A 103 11.83 12.37 2.39
C CYS A 103 11.32 12.45 0.94
N LYS A 104 10.44 13.41 0.62
CA LYS A 104 9.84 13.61 -0.72
C LYS A 104 9.19 12.33 -1.27
N LEU A 105 8.49 11.60 -0.41
CA LEU A 105 7.81 10.36 -0.78
C LEU A 105 6.47 10.65 -1.44
N GLN A 106 6.28 10.10 -2.64
CA GLN A 106 4.97 10.04 -3.27
C GLN A 106 4.22 8.84 -2.67
N LEU A 107 3.40 9.13 -1.66
CA LEU A 107 2.72 8.07 -0.93
C LEU A 107 1.57 7.48 -1.71
N THR A 108 1.50 6.15 -1.66
CA THR A 108 0.34 5.40 -2.13
C THR A 108 -0.54 4.93 -0.97
N ILE A 109 -0.12 5.19 0.28
CA ILE A 109 -0.85 4.86 1.50
C ILE A 109 -1.22 6.13 2.30
N PRO A 110 -2.40 6.16 2.95
CA PRO A 110 -2.77 7.26 3.83
C PRO A 110 -1.94 7.24 5.13
N ILE A 111 -1.45 8.42 5.55
CA ILE A 111 -0.76 8.61 6.85
C ILE A 111 -1.71 9.37 7.78
N SER A 112 -2.61 8.66 8.44
CA SER A 112 -3.51 9.27 9.42
C SER A 112 -3.97 8.25 10.45
N THR A 113 -4.21 8.71 11.67
CA THR A 113 -4.78 7.92 12.78
C THR A 113 -6.21 7.45 12.50
N ASN A 114 -6.88 8.02 11.50
CA ASN A 114 -8.25 7.66 11.08
C ASN A 114 -8.28 7.20 9.62
N ALA A 115 -7.14 6.76 9.08
CA ALA A 115 -7.09 6.26 7.73
C ALA A 115 -7.94 5.00 7.59
N ASN A 116 -8.87 4.97 6.63
CA ASN A 116 -9.58 3.73 6.33
C ASN A 116 -8.65 2.78 5.55
N CYS A 117 -7.87 1.98 6.29
CA CYS A 117 -6.92 1.03 5.72
C CYS A 117 -7.56 -0.03 4.80
N SER A 118 -8.88 -0.19 4.82
CA SER A 118 -9.60 -1.11 3.93
C SER A 118 -9.85 -0.52 2.53
N GLN A 119 -9.81 0.81 2.37
CA GLN A 119 -10.07 1.50 1.10
C GLN A 119 -8.79 1.93 0.35
N VAL A 120 -7.62 1.54 0.86
CA VAL A 120 -6.29 1.75 0.22
C VAL A 120 -6.09 0.82 -0.98
#